data_AF-A0A4R2IG83-F1
#
_entry.id   AF-A0A4R2IG83-F1
#
_cell.length_a   1.000
_cell.length_b   1.000
_cell.length_c   1.000
_cell.angle_alpha   90.00
_cell.angle_beta   90.00
_cell.angle_gamma   90.00
#
_symmetry.space_group_name_H-M   'P 1'
#
loop_
_entity.id
_entity.type
_entity.pdbx_description
1 polymer ?
#
loop_
_entity_poly.entity_id
_entity_poly.type
_entity_poly.pdbx_seq_one_letter_code
_entity_poly.pdbx_strand_id
1 'polypeptide(L)'
;MPSDTETGPGITATVGLVATGRVRRHEFVYANDDRFAPTTLVPAPPARPVKPPAPLGELATASAEEVASLVTEALGGARDTRNHNRWGIRGLLAHLERYPGPTWQQRWEAAGLNEPGVTVTAQATMVSPTLRRRLNAAAGHAFAVRLVQPSLRAFRSYLFSCYPRWFRTVARDPLLEDFCSRVQALPVSRERHHDALFDVCCTLTIFGIELADLTPEALLHYATECRKYGLTRGTRPGEGAFAATQAWPVLYDMGQFPVSAPRTLRVAVTKGQRSISELVDRHRLRNTEVRDLLVDYLTRRATELDYAATEHLARYLALTFWKQIETINPGQADLRLDENTITTWKQWLRTLPGGQPRLNVDGPMVAIRSLYLDLHTWAAAEPERWARWVAPSPIRDADLRKLPVRRRRLQERMAHRTRERQPLLPILSGHVNDHWNNMRTLLDATRAVDIGE
;
A
#
# COMPACT_ATOMS: atom_id res chain seq x y z
N MET A 1 -58.78 32.24 -78.92
CA MET A 1 -58.05 33.50 -79.17
C MET A 1 -58.00 34.22 -77.84
N PRO A 2 -56.89 34.71 -77.25
CA PRO A 2 -55.51 35.03 -77.71
C PRO A 2 -54.45 34.23 -76.86
N SER A 3 -53.12 34.17 -77.07
CA SER A 3 -51.99 35.15 -77.06
C SER A 3 -51.84 36.00 -75.79
N ASP A 4 -50.87 35.69 -74.94
CA ASP A 4 -49.86 36.62 -74.40
C ASP A 4 -48.87 35.87 -73.48
N THR A 5 -47.59 36.13 -73.67
CA THR A 5 -46.45 35.30 -73.28
C THR A 5 -45.80 35.69 -71.94
N GLU A 6 -45.43 34.66 -71.17
CA GLU A 6 -44.75 34.65 -69.87
C GLU A 6 -43.27 35.06 -69.92
N THR A 7 -42.75 35.59 -68.80
CA THR A 7 -41.37 35.32 -68.31
C THR A 7 -41.19 35.81 -66.87
N GLY A 8 -40.57 34.99 -66.03
CA GLY A 8 -40.02 35.34 -64.71
C GLY A 8 -38.72 34.56 -64.46
N PRO A 9 -37.74 35.06 -63.67
CA PRO A 9 -36.52 34.31 -63.41
C PRO A 9 -36.51 33.70 -62.01
N GLY A 10 -36.36 32.37 -61.95
CA GLY A 10 -35.95 31.63 -60.76
C GLY A 10 -34.45 31.32 -60.81
N ILE A 11 -33.73 31.56 -59.71
CA ILE A 11 -32.32 31.19 -59.58
C ILE A 11 -32.19 30.04 -58.57
N THR A 12 -31.66 28.93 -59.07
CA THR A 12 -31.21 27.74 -58.35
C THR A 12 -29.79 27.96 -57.81
N ALA A 13 -29.53 27.66 -56.54
CA ALA A 13 -28.17 27.58 -56.00
C ALA A 13 -28.05 26.40 -55.03
N THR A 14 -27.29 25.40 -55.46
CA THR A 14 -26.94 24.16 -54.75
C THR A 14 -25.98 24.48 -53.60
N VAL A 15 -26.39 24.32 -52.34
CA VAL A 15 -25.49 24.45 -51.17
C VAL A 15 -25.06 23.06 -50.71
N GLY A 16 -23.89 22.63 -51.17
CA GLY A 16 -23.16 21.50 -50.59
C GLY A 16 -22.52 21.92 -49.26
N LEU A 17 -23.03 21.38 -48.15
CA LEU A 17 -22.38 21.48 -46.84
C LEU A 17 -21.15 20.57 -46.82
N VAL A 18 -19.99 21.12 -47.18
CA VAL A 18 -18.69 20.49 -46.94
C VAL A 18 -18.40 20.58 -45.45
N ALA A 19 -18.58 19.48 -44.73
CA ALA A 19 -18.18 19.35 -43.34
C ALA A 19 -16.65 19.39 -43.24
N THR A 20 -16.08 20.52 -42.83
CA THR A 20 -14.65 20.64 -42.50
C THR A 20 -14.35 20.02 -41.14
N GLY A 21 -14.52 18.70 -41.03
CA GLY A 21 -14.12 17.90 -39.88
C GLY A 21 -12.64 17.52 -39.94
N ARG A 22 -11.72 18.48 -39.84
CA ARG A 22 -10.31 18.16 -39.55
C ARG A 22 -10.16 17.99 -38.05
N VAL A 23 -10.46 16.77 -37.56
CA VAL A 23 -10.00 16.33 -36.23
C VAL A 23 -8.49 16.19 -36.32
N ARG A 24 -7.75 17.22 -35.89
CA ARG A 24 -6.33 17.06 -35.56
C ARG A 24 -6.27 16.09 -34.39
N ARG A 25 -5.92 14.82 -34.66
CA ARG A 25 -5.40 13.94 -33.62
C ARG A 25 -4.14 14.62 -33.10
N HIS A 26 -4.20 15.23 -31.92
CA HIS A 26 -2.99 15.41 -31.15
C HIS A 26 -2.48 14.01 -30.87
N GLU A 27 -1.37 13.64 -31.49
CA GLU A 27 -0.50 12.61 -30.94
C GLU A 27 -0.12 13.11 -29.54
N PHE A 28 -0.84 12.61 -28.54
CA PHE A 28 -0.34 12.63 -27.18
C PHE A 28 0.87 11.71 -27.19
N VAL A 29 2.04 12.31 -27.46
CA VAL A 29 3.31 11.72 -27.08
C VAL A 29 3.22 11.55 -25.58
N TYR A 30 3.06 10.30 -25.11
CA TYR A 30 3.44 9.99 -23.75
C TYR A 30 4.91 10.36 -23.66
N ALA A 31 5.20 11.51 -23.03
CA ALA A 31 6.48 11.64 -22.39
C ALA A 31 6.54 10.46 -21.42
N ASN A 32 7.29 9.41 -21.78
CA ASN A 32 7.72 8.40 -20.85
C ASN A 32 8.64 9.11 -19.86
N ASP A 33 8.02 9.84 -18.95
CA ASP A 33 8.63 10.30 -17.74
C ASP A 33 8.85 9.03 -16.92
N ASP A 34 10.10 8.61 -16.79
CA ASP A 34 10.56 7.50 -15.94
C ASP A 34 10.19 7.65 -14.45
N ARG A 35 9.34 8.64 -14.10
CA ARG A 35 8.77 8.89 -12.77
C ARG A 35 7.99 7.71 -12.18
N PHE A 36 7.70 6.67 -12.98
CA PHE A 36 6.97 5.48 -12.55
C PHE A 36 7.63 4.18 -13.02
N ALA A 37 8.96 4.14 -13.13
CA ALA A 37 9.66 2.86 -13.23
C ALA A 37 9.29 1.97 -12.02
N PRO A 38 8.87 0.70 -12.22
CA PRO A 38 8.65 -0.24 -11.13
C PRO A 38 9.93 -0.33 -10.29
N THR A 39 9.87 0.00 -9.00
CA THR A 39 11.06 -0.18 -8.15
C THR A 39 11.29 -1.68 -7.93
N THR A 40 12.53 -2.15 -8.16
CA THR A 40 13.01 -3.51 -7.85
C THR A 40 13.25 -3.76 -6.36
N LEU A 41 13.03 -2.76 -5.51
CA LEU A 41 13.32 -2.80 -4.08
C LEU A 41 12.36 -3.78 -3.38
N VAL A 42 12.91 -4.90 -2.91
CA VAL A 42 12.14 -5.91 -2.17
C VAL A 42 12.22 -5.60 -0.68
N PRO A 43 11.09 -5.45 0.04
CA PRO A 43 11.12 -5.24 1.49
C PRO A 43 11.72 -6.45 2.20
N ALA A 44 12.82 -6.25 2.91
CA ALA A 44 13.49 -7.28 3.70
C ALA A 44 14.03 -6.69 5.01
N PRO A 45 14.04 -7.45 6.13
CA PRO A 45 14.73 -7.01 7.34
C PRO A 45 16.25 -6.88 7.07
N PRO A 46 16.95 -6.00 7.80
CA PRO A 46 18.39 -5.85 7.65
C PRO A 46 19.11 -7.13 8.14
N ALA A 47 20.33 -7.34 7.64
CA ALA A 47 21.20 -8.38 8.18
C ALA A 47 21.50 -8.07 9.65
N ARG A 48 21.53 -9.11 10.50
CA ARG A 48 21.87 -8.92 11.91
C ARG A 48 23.36 -8.52 12.01
N PRO A 49 23.70 -7.42 12.70
CA PRO A 49 25.09 -7.03 12.88
C PRO A 49 25.87 -8.11 13.60
N VAL A 50 27.13 -8.31 13.21
CA VAL A 50 28.05 -9.25 13.86
C VAL A 50 28.26 -8.86 15.33
N LYS A 51 28.34 -7.56 15.60
CA LYS A 51 28.37 -6.99 16.94
C LYS A 51 27.21 -6.00 17.07
N PRO A 52 26.07 -6.43 17.66
CA PRO A 52 24.94 -5.54 17.86
C PRO A 52 25.30 -4.33 18.71
N PRO A 53 24.63 -3.18 18.52
CA PRO A 53 24.88 -1.99 19.31
C PRO A 53 24.51 -2.23 20.78
N ALA A 54 25.48 -2.04 21.66
CA ALA A 54 25.34 -2.20 23.10
C ALA A 54 25.85 -0.92 23.80
N PRO A 55 25.06 0.18 23.79
CA PRO A 55 25.53 1.51 24.20
C PRO A 55 25.97 1.59 25.67
N LEU A 56 25.48 0.69 26.52
CA LEU A 56 25.86 0.56 27.93
C LEU A 56 26.66 -0.71 28.23
N GLY A 57 27.22 -1.34 27.20
CA GLY A 57 27.91 -2.63 27.31
C GLY A 57 26.97 -3.82 27.45
N GLU A 58 27.55 -4.97 27.84
CA GLU A 58 26.83 -6.24 27.97
C GLU A 58 25.99 -6.29 29.26
N LEU A 59 24.70 -5.98 29.13
CA LEU A 59 23.75 -5.98 30.25
C LEU A 59 22.83 -7.20 30.29
N ALA A 60 23.01 -8.16 29.36
CA ALA A 60 22.07 -9.26 29.17
C ALA A 60 21.83 -10.09 30.44
N THR A 61 22.86 -10.28 31.26
CA THR A 61 22.84 -11.04 32.53
C THR A 61 23.16 -10.17 33.76
N ALA A 62 23.25 -8.84 33.59
CA ALA A 62 23.58 -7.92 34.67
C ALA A 62 22.46 -7.89 35.72
N SER A 63 22.83 -7.57 36.97
CA SER A 63 21.85 -7.51 38.07
C SER A 63 20.84 -6.37 37.85
N ALA A 64 19.63 -6.51 38.42
CA ALA A 64 18.60 -5.48 38.27
C ALA A 64 19.05 -4.11 38.82
N GLU A 65 19.88 -4.10 39.86
CA GLU A 65 20.41 -2.87 40.46
C GLU A 65 21.45 -2.19 39.57
N GLU A 66 22.35 -2.97 38.99
CA GLU A 66 23.35 -2.48 38.04
C GLU A 66 22.69 -1.88 36.80
N VAL A 67 21.74 -2.60 36.19
CA VAL A 67 20.97 -2.09 35.04
C VAL A 67 20.22 -0.81 35.42
N ALA A 68 19.53 -0.79 36.56
CA ALA A 68 18.81 0.40 37.01
C ALA A 68 19.74 1.60 37.22
N SER A 69 20.96 1.39 37.71
CA SER A 69 21.94 2.46 37.91
C SER A 69 22.46 3.00 36.57
N LEU A 70 22.96 2.12 35.70
CA LEU A 70 23.55 2.51 34.42
C LEU A 70 22.54 3.18 33.49
N VAL A 71 21.31 2.66 33.39
CA VAL A 71 20.25 3.25 32.58
C VAL A 71 19.87 4.64 33.08
N THR A 72 19.80 4.81 34.41
CA THR A 72 19.43 6.09 35.02
C THR A 72 20.52 7.14 34.85
N GLU A 73 21.79 6.75 34.95
CA GLU A 73 22.93 7.63 34.72
C GLU A 73 23.02 8.04 33.25
N ALA A 74 22.89 7.10 32.33
CA ALA A 74 22.97 7.34 30.89
C ALA A 74 21.88 8.29 30.38
N LEU A 75 20.63 8.15 30.87
CA LEU A 75 19.52 9.01 30.47
C LEU A 75 19.56 10.40 31.15
N GLY A 76 20.28 10.54 32.25
CA GLY A 76 20.43 11.79 32.99
C GLY A 76 19.10 12.37 33.52
N GLY A 77 19.05 13.71 33.62
CA GLY A 77 17.88 14.46 34.10
C GLY A 77 17.94 14.83 35.59
N ALA A 78 16.92 15.56 36.07
CA ALA A 78 16.83 16.02 37.46
C ALA A 78 16.74 14.84 38.45
N ARG A 79 17.07 15.09 39.73
CA ARG A 79 17.10 14.05 40.79
C ARG A 79 15.79 13.23 40.85
N ASP A 80 14.65 13.89 40.77
CA ASP A 80 13.34 13.21 40.84
C ASP A 80 13.05 12.37 39.60
N THR A 81 13.45 12.83 38.41
CA THR A 81 13.35 12.05 37.17
C THR A 81 14.23 10.81 37.24
N ARG A 82 15.48 10.96 37.73
CA ARG A 82 16.40 9.83 37.92
C ARG A 82 15.83 8.81 38.90
N ASN A 83 15.28 9.27 40.03
CA ASN A 83 14.61 8.40 40.99
C ASN A 83 13.43 7.68 40.33
N HIS A 84 12.57 8.39 39.61
CA HIS A 84 11.43 7.81 38.91
C HIS A 84 11.84 6.72 37.90
N ASN A 85 12.89 6.98 37.12
CA ASN A 85 13.43 6.04 36.13
C ASN A 85 14.01 4.80 36.80
N ARG A 86 14.81 4.97 37.86
CA ARG A 86 15.41 3.88 38.63
C ARG A 86 14.34 2.97 39.23
N TRP A 87 13.30 3.54 39.84
CA TRP A 87 12.17 2.79 40.38
C TRP A 87 11.41 2.04 39.27
N GLY A 88 11.18 2.68 38.12
CA GLY A 88 10.51 2.05 36.98
C GLY A 88 11.28 0.85 36.45
N ILE A 89 12.59 0.99 36.23
CA ILE A 89 13.45 -0.11 35.75
C ILE A 89 13.47 -1.25 36.76
N ARG A 90 13.69 -0.98 38.05
CA ARG A 90 13.64 -2.04 39.07
C ARG A 90 12.30 -2.78 39.07
N GLY A 91 11.19 -2.05 38.94
CA GLY A 91 9.86 -2.66 38.84
C GLY A 91 9.68 -3.54 37.60
N LEU A 92 10.19 -3.10 36.45
CA LEU A 92 10.19 -3.89 35.21
C LEU A 92 11.04 -5.17 35.37
N LEU A 93 12.25 -5.06 35.90
CA LEU A 93 13.15 -6.20 36.03
C LEU A 93 12.65 -7.20 37.08
N ALA A 94 12.12 -6.74 38.21
CA ALA A 94 11.43 -7.59 39.18
C ALA A 94 10.22 -8.32 38.56
N HIS A 95 9.49 -7.69 37.62
CA HIS A 95 8.43 -8.37 36.85
C HIS A 95 9.01 -9.51 36.01
N LEU A 96 10.11 -9.26 35.30
CA LEU A 96 10.78 -10.22 34.41
C LEU A 96 11.48 -11.37 35.15
N GLU A 97 11.96 -11.15 36.37
CA GLU A 97 12.61 -12.18 37.20
C GLU A 97 11.70 -13.38 37.49
N ARG A 98 10.37 -13.18 37.43
CA ARG A 98 9.36 -14.23 37.62
C ARG A 98 9.28 -15.24 36.47
N TYR A 99 9.92 -14.94 35.35
CA TYR A 99 9.91 -15.77 34.15
C TYR A 99 11.27 -16.42 33.92
N PRO A 100 11.32 -17.63 33.35
CA PRO A 100 12.56 -18.36 33.14
C PRO A 100 13.41 -17.70 32.04
N GLY A 101 14.73 -17.83 32.16
CA GLY A 101 15.70 -17.38 31.14
C GLY A 101 16.99 -16.81 31.76
N PRO A 102 18.18 -17.15 31.24
CA PRO A 102 19.43 -16.58 31.74
C PRO A 102 19.62 -15.10 31.39
N THR A 103 18.96 -14.60 30.33
CA THR A 103 19.05 -13.19 29.91
C THR A 103 17.74 -12.42 30.08
N TRP A 104 17.81 -11.09 30.20
CA TRP A 104 16.62 -10.23 30.22
C TRP A 104 15.76 -10.35 28.96
N GLN A 105 16.37 -10.58 27.79
CA GLN A 105 15.65 -10.84 26.54
C GLN A 105 14.83 -12.14 26.61
N GLN A 106 15.43 -13.24 27.08
CA GLN A 106 14.71 -14.52 27.19
C GLN A 106 13.58 -14.44 28.22
N ARG A 107 13.77 -13.71 29.32
CA ARG A 107 12.71 -13.45 30.31
C ARG A 107 11.57 -12.62 29.72
N TRP A 108 11.88 -11.63 28.89
CA TRP A 108 10.89 -10.85 28.16
C TRP A 108 10.04 -11.73 27.22
N GLU A 109 10.71 -12.62 26.47
CA GLU A 109 10.06 -13.57 25.58
C GLU A 109 9.20 -14.59 26.34
N ALA A 110 9.74 -15.18 27.42
CA ALA A 110 9.03 -16.12 28.27
C ALA A 110 7.82 -15.49 28.97
N ALA A 111 7.84 -14.18 29.20
CA ALA A 111 6.68 -13.43 29.69
C ALA A 111 5.59 -13.21 28.62
N GLY A 112 5.82 -13.58 27.36
CA GLY A 112 4.88 -13.35 26.26
C GLY A 112 4.76 -11.88 25.86
N LEU A 113 5.72 -11.03 26.26
CA LEU A 113 5.67 -9.58 26.03
C LEU A 113 6.00 -9.18 24.58
N ASN A 114 6.29 -10.16 23.72
CA ASN A 114 6.40 -9.96 22.27
C ASN A 114 5.05 -10.08 21.53
N GLU A 115 4.02 -10.57 22.21
CA GLU A 115 2.67 -10.71 21.65
C GLU A 115 1.93 -9.36 21.56
N PRO A 116 1.06 -9.19 20.55
CA PRO A 116 0.34 -7.94 20.33
C PRO A 116 -0.59 -7.61 21.50
N GLY A 117 -0.54 -6.37 22.00
CA GLY A 117 -1.40 -5.90 23.09
C GLY A 117 -1.00 -6.40 24.49
N VAL A 118 -0.04 -7.33 24.57
CA VAL A 118 0.49 -7.82 25.84
C VAL A 118 1.62 -6.90 26.28
N THR A 119 1.36 -6.06 27.28
CA THR A 119 2.34 -5.12 27.83
C THR A 119 2.61 -5.42 29.29
N VAL A 120 3.78 -5.05 29.79
CA VAL A 120 4.11 -5.14 31.23
C VAL A 120 3.08 -4.39 32.07
N THR A 121 2.59 -3.26 31.54
CA THR A 121 1.51 -2.48 32.16
C THR A 121 0.16 -3.18 32.20
N ALA A 122 -0.11 -4.09 31.25
CA ALA A 122 -1.35 -4.88 31.22
C ALA A 122 -1.24 -6.16 32.07
N GLN A 123 -0.06 -6.80 32.11
CA GLN A 123 0.18 -8.02 32.88
C GLN A 123 0.31 -7.77 34.38
N ALA A 124 0.81 -6.60 34.79
CA ALA A 124 0.74 -6.16 36.16
C ALA A 124 -0.73 -5.80 36.47
N THR A 125 -1.52 -6.77 36.91
CA THR A 125 -2.92 -6.58 37.31
C THR A 125 -2.98 -5.71 38.59
N MET A 126 -3.91 -4.74 38.63
CA MET A 126 -4.09 -3.70 39.68
C MET A 126 -3.01 -2.61 39.77
N VAL A 127 -2.68 -1.94 38.66
CA VAL A 127 -1.66 -0.89 38.64
C VAL A 127 -2.26 0.53 38.70
N SER A 128 -1.81 1.32 39.67
CA SER A 128 -2.14 2.76 39.76
C SER A 128 -1.68 3.53 38.51
N PRO A 129 -2.33 4.64 38.11
CA PRO A 129 -1.95 5.42 36.92
C PRO A 129 -0.46 5.83 36.92
N THR A 130 0.09 6.11 38.10
CA THR A 130 1.49 6.48 38.31
C THR A 130 2.43 5.31 38.05
N LEU A 131 2.12 4.11 38.57
CA LEU A 131 2.94 2.92 38.34
C LEU A 131 2.86 2.46 36.88
N ARG A 132 1.69 2.61 36.22
CA ARG A 132 1.53 2.32 34.79
C ARG A 132 2.41 3.22 33.94
N ARG A 133 2.44 4.53 34.22
CA ARG A 133 3.33 5.47 33.53
C ARG A 133 4.80 5.12 33.75
N ARG A 134 5.18 4.73 34.98
CA ARG A 134 6.55 4.27 35.31
C ARG A 134 6.96 3.04 34.52
N LEU A 135 6.14 2.00 34.49
CA LEU A 135 6.42 0.76 33.78
C LEU A 135 6.47 0.96 32.26
N ASN A 136 5.59 1.82 31.71
CA ASN A 136 5.65 2.20 30.30
C ASN A 136 6.96 2.92 29.97
N ALA A 137 7.37 3.91 30.77
CA ALA A 137 8.66 4.57 30.58
C ALA A 137 9.84 3.59 30.73
N ALA A 138 9.79 2.69 31.72
CA ALA A 138 10.81 1.67 31.95
C ALA A 138 10.97 0.71 30.75
N ALA A 139 9.87 0.26 30.15
CA ALA A 139 9.92 -0.54 28.92
C ALA A 139 10.59 0.24 27.79
N GLY A 140 10.22 1.52 27.60
CA GLY A 140 10.86 2.39 26.62
C GLY A 140 12.35 2.57 26.86
N HIS A 141 12.78 2.75 28.12
CA HIS A 141 14.19 2.83 28.48
C HIS A 141 14.93 1.52 28.21
N ALA A 142 14.37 0.37 28.60
CA ALA A 142 14.95 -0.95 28.33
C ALA A 142 15.15 -1.20 26.82
N PHE A 143 14.21 -0.73 26.00
CA PHE A 143 14.35 -0.77 24.54
C PHE A 143 15.43 0.19 24.03
N ALA A 144 15.44 1.43 24.53
CA ALA A 144 16.39 2.46 24.12
C ALA A 144 17.84 2.09 24.42
N VAL A 145 18.09 1.44 25.56
CA VAL A 145 19.43 0.99 25.97
C VAL A 145 19.82 -0.38 25.39
N ARG A 146 18.96 -0.98 24.56
CA ARG A 146 19.15 -2.30 23.93
C ARG A 146 19.23 -3.47 24.92
N LEU A 147 18.65 -3.33 26.11
CA LEU A 147 18.50 -4.44 27.06
C LEU A 147 17.56 -5.52 26.53
N VAL A 148 16.50 -5.06 25.85
CA VAL A 148 15.49 -5.91 25.22
C VAL A 148 15.24 -5.39 23.81
N GLN A 149 15.24 -6.29 22.83
CA GLN A 149 14.82 -6.06 21.46
C GLN A 149 13.38 -6.59 21.28
N PRO A 150 12.37 -5.71 21.26
CA PRO A 150 10.97 -6.12 21.10
C PRO A 150 10.61 -6.39 19.64
N SER A 151 9.56 -7.18 19.43
CA SER A 151 8.89 -7.25 18.12
C SER A 151 8.26 -5.89 17.75
N LEU A 152 8.06 -5.63 16.45
CA LEU A 152 7.36 -4.40 15.99
C LEU A 152 6.00 -4.24 16.67
N ARG A 153 5.25 -5.33 16.79
CA ARG A 153 3.88 -5.33 17.35
C ARG A 153 3.91 -5.06 18.86
N ALA A 154 4.89 -5.62 19.56
CA ALA A 154 5.09 -5.34 20.99
C ALA A 154 5.50 -3.89 21.21
N PHE A 155 6.50 -3.39 20.48
CA PHE A 155 6.93 -2.00 20.57
C PHE A 155 5.76 -1.03 20.36
N ARG A 156 4.96 -1.27 19.31
CA ARG A 156 3.79 -0.45 18.95
C ARG A 156 2.59 -0.63 19.89
N SER A 157 2.63 -1.58 20.82
CA SER A 157 1.61 -1.72 21.88
C SER A 157 1.82 -0.73 23.03
N TYR A 158 3.00 -0.08 23.11
CA TYR A 158 3.30 0.94 24.10
C TYR A 158 3.10 2.36 23.56
N LEU A 159 2.82 3.30 24.47
CA LEU A 159 2.65 4.72 24.15
C LEU A 159 3.87 5.51 24.61
N PHE A 160 4.85 5.71 23.72
CA PHE A 160 6.07 6.43 24.03
C PHE A 160 6.09 7.85 23.44
N SER A 161 5.65 8.84 24.21
CA SER A 161 5.69 10.24 23.76
C SER A 161 7.11 10.79 23.60
N CYS A 162 8.09 10.28 24.36
CA CYS A 162 9.46 10.80 24.41
C CYS A 162 10.52 9.82 23.87
N TYR A 163 10.13 8.77 23.15
CA TYR A 163 11.05 7.72 22.73
C TYR A 163 12.28 8.21 21.96
N PRO A 164 12.15 9.08 20.93
CA PRO A 164 13.31 9.51 20.16
C PRO A 164 14.35 10.20 21.03
N ARG A 165 13.92 10.97 22.02
CA ARG A 165 14.81 11.65 22.97
C ARG A 165 15.61 10.64 23.78
N TRP A 166 14.95 9.66 24.39
CA TRP A 166 15.64 8.63 25.20
C TRP A 166 16.62 7.82 24.36
N PHE A 167 16.19 7.39 23.17
CA PHE A 167 17.01 6.60 22.26
C PHE A 167 18.27 7.37 21.83
N ARG A 168 18.13 8.63 21.41
CA ARG A 168 19.26 9.49 21.02
C ARG A 168 20.28 9.69 22.14
N THR A 169 19.80 10.00 23.35
CA THR A 169 20.66 10.22 24.52
C THR A 169 21.57 9.03 24.80
N VAL A 170 21.07 7.81 24.60
CA VAL A 170 21.81 6.59 24.89
C VAL A 170 22.62 6.09 23.68
N ALA A 171 22.06 6.17 22.47
CA ALA A 171 22.72 5.69 21.26
C ALA A 171 23.99 6.49 20.92
N ARG A 172 23.98 7.82 21.14
CA ARG A 172 25.11 8.72 20.85
C ARG A 172 25.68 8.55 19.42
N ASP A 173 24.81 8.23 18.47
CA ASP A 173 25.12 8.02 17.06
C ASP A 173 25.18 9.37 16.31
N PRO A 174 26.34 9.80 15.79
CA PRO A 174 26.47 11.07 15.06
C PRO A 174 25.62 11.14 13.79
N LEU A 175 25.44 10.02 13.08
CA LEU A 175 24.59 9.98 11.88
C LEU A 175 23.12 10.18 12.26
N LEU A 176 22.70 9.59 13.38
CA LEU A 176 21.36 9.81 13.92
C LEU A 176 21.12 11.26 14.31
N GLU A 177 22.12 11.94 14.86
CA GLU A 177 22.02 13.37 15.20
C GLU A 177 21.94 14.27 13.95
N ASP A 178 22.68 13.96 12.88
CA ASP A 178 22.54 14.66 11.59
C ASP A 178 21.13 14.44 11.00
N PHE A 179 20.64 13.20 11.00
CA PHE A 179 19.26 12.89 10.59
C PHE A 179 18.24 13.69 11.39
N CYS A 180 18.39 13.75 12.71
CA CYS A 180 17.48 14.50 13.56
C CYS A 180 17.46 15.99 13.22
N SER A 181 18.63 16.57 12.97
CA SER A 181 18.80 17.98 12.63
C SER A 181 18.12 18.31 11.29
N ARG A 182 18.28 17.45 10.28
CA ARG A 182 17.66 17.63 8.96
C ARG A 182 16.15 17.46 9.00
N VAL A 183 15.63 16.51 9.78
CA VAL A 183 14.19 16.37 9.99
C VAL A 183 13.60 17.63 10.61
N GLN A 184 14.28 18.23 11.61
CA GLN A 184 13.82 19.45 12.26
C GLN A 184 13.83 20.67 11.32
N ALA A 185 14.71 20.70 10.33
CA ALA A 185 14.75 21.74 9.31
C ALA A 185 13.63 21.64 8.26
N LEU A 186 12.87 20.53 8.22
CA LEU A 186 11.76 20.40 7.27
C LEU A 186 10.62 21.37 7.61
N PRO A 187 10.00 22.05 6.61
CA PRO A 187 8.88 22.96 6.81
C PRO A 187 7.56 22.19 7.01
N VAL A 188 7.48 21.38 8.06
CA VAL A 188 6.32 20.56 8.42
C VAL A 188 5.99 20.74 9.91
N SER A 189 4.81 20.26 10.33
CA SER A 189 4.39 20.38 11.72
C SER A 189 5.27 19.57 12.68
N ARG A 190 5.29 19.97 13.96
CA ARG A 190 6.07 19.29 15.02
C ARG A 190 5.69 17.82 15.19
N GLU A 191 4.42 17.48 14.96
CA GLU A 191 3.94 16.11 14.99
C GLU A 191 4.58 15.27 13.88
N ARG A 192 4.72 15.84 12.68
CA ARG A 192 5.38 15.15 11.56
C ARG A 192 6.88 14.98 11.77
N HIS A 193 7.54 15.97 12.40
CA HIS A 193 8.92 15.80 12.84
C HIS A 193 9.03 14.63 13.82
N HIS A 194 8.20 14.63 14.87
CA HIS A 194 8.19 13.56 15.88
C HIS A 194 7.91 12.20 15.25
N ASP A 195 6.98 12.12 14.30
CA ASP A 195 6.64 10.87 13.63
C ASP A 195 7.83 10.32 12.85
N ALA A 196 8.52 11.15 12.06
CA ALA A 196 9.73 10.76 11.34
C ALA A 196 10.83 10.25 12.28
N LEU A 197 11.12 11.00 13.34
CA LEU A 197 12.16 10.64 14.32
C LEU A 197 11.84 9.33 15.02
N PHE A 198 10.62 9.18 15.49
CA PHE A 198 10.21 7.98 16.20
C PHE A 198 10.14 6.77 15.29
N ASP A 199 9.71 6.92 14.03
CA ASP A 199 9.68 5.79 13.11
C ASP A 199 11.09 5.25 12.88
N VAL A 200 12.09 6.12 12.65
CA VAL A 200 13.50 5.70 12.56
C VAL A 200 13.99 5.08 13.86
N CYS A 201 13.83 5.73 15.02
CA CYS A 201 14.28 5.15 16.30
C CYS A 201 13.60 3.79 16.57
N CYS A 202 12.32 3.63 16.24
CA CYS A 202 11.59 2.37 16.35
C CYS A 202 12.20 1.32 15.41
N THR A 203 12.45 1.65 14.15
CA THR A 203 13.09 0.76 13.17
C THR A 203 14.45 0.27 13.66
N LEU A 204 15.31 1.19 14.11
CA LEU A 204 16.62 0.86 14.67
C LEU A 204 16.49 -0.07 15.88
N THR A 205 15.51 0.20 16.75
CA THR A 205 15.20 -0.59 17.95
C THR A 205 14.84 -2.03 17.63
N ILE A 206 13.82 -2.24 16.80
CA ILE A 206 13.27 -3.58 16.53
C ILE A 206 14.23 -4.46 15.71
N PHE A 207 15.11 -3.85 14.93
CA PHE A 207 16.11 -4.57 14.13
C PHE A 207 17.44 -4.75 14.87
N GLY A 208 17.69 -4.00 15.94
CA GLY A 208 18.95 -4.12 16.68
C GLY A 208 20.14 -3.53 15.92
N ILE A 209 19.94 -2.44 15.17
CA ILE A 209 20.95 -1.83 14.29
C ILE A 209 21.21 -0.35 14.63
N GLU A 210 22.34 0.20 14.17
CA GLU A 210 22.62 1.65 14.16
C GLU A 210 22.08 2.30 12.88
N LEU A 211 22.13 3.64 12.79
CA LEU A 211 21.64 4.31 11.58
C LEU A 211 22.48 3.95 10.35
N ALA A 212 23.78 3.71 10.51
CA ALA A 212 24.69 3.32 9.43
C ALA A 212 24.24 2.04 8.70
N ASP A 213 23.64 1.10 9.42
CA ASP A 213 23.17 -0.18 8.89
C ASP A 213 21.73 -0.13 8.35
N LEU A 214 21.06 1.04 8.41
CA LEU A 214 19.70 1.19 7.95
C LEU A 214 19.66 1.26 6.42
N THR A 215 19.24 0.16 5.80
CA THR A 215 19.06 0.06 4.33
C THR A 215 17.66 0.52 3.89
N PRO A 216 17.48 0.90 2.61
CA PRO A 216 16.15 1.23 2.08
C PRO A 216 15.18 0.02 2.13
N GLU A 217 15.67 -1.21 1.93
CA GLU A 217 14.87 -2.43 2.05
C GLU A 217 14.34 -2.63 3.47
N ALA A 218 15.18 -2.36 4.49
CA ALA A 218 14.82 -2.46 5.90
C ALA A 218 13.76 -1.44 6.30
N LEU A 219 13.92 -0.18 5.89
CA LEU A 219 12.91 0.85 6.16
C LEU A 219 11.60 0.58 5.39
N LEU A 220 11.70 0.05 4.17
CA LEU A 220 10.53 -0.36 3.40
C LEU A 220 9.81 -1.55 4.08
N HIS A 221 10.56 -2.55 4.55
CA HIS A 221 10.03 -3.68 5.31
C HIS A 221 9.25 -3.18 6.53
N TYR A 222 9.86 -2.30 7.32
CA TYR A 222 9.21 -1.66 8.45
C TYR A 222 7.90 -0.94 8.07
N ALA A 223 7.93 -0.12 7.01
CA ALA A 223 6.75 0.61 6.55
C ALA A 223 5.63 -0.33 6.08
N THR A 224 5.98 -1.42 5.39
CA THR A 224 5.01 -2.43 4.93
C THR A 224 4.38 -3.22 6.06
N GLU A 225 5.15 -3.63 7.07
CA GLU A 225 4.61 -4.33 8.25
C GLU A 225 3.76 -3.41 9.12
N CYS A 226 4.15 -2.12 9.27
CA CYS A 226 3.30 -1.12 9.93
C CYS A 226 1.94 -0.99 9.22
N ARG A 227 1.92 -0.91 7.88
CA ARG A 227 0.67 -0.84 7.12
C ARG A 227 -0.18 -2.10 7.26
N LYS A 228 0.45 -3.28 7.15
CA LYS A 228 -0.22 -4.59 7.23
C LYS A 228 -0.95 -4.78 8.56
N TYR A 229 -0.36 -4.32 9.66
CA TYR A 229 -0.96 -4.42 11.00
C TYR A 229 -1.67 -3.15 11.47
N GLY A 230 -1.75 -2.09 10.65
CA GLY A 230 -2.40 -0.83 11.02
C GLY A 230 -1.73 -0.07 12.17
N LEU A 231 -0.39 -0.09 12.23
CA LEU A 231 0.42 0.45 13.35
C LEU A 231 0.96 1.87 13.10
N THR A 232 0.57 2.50 11.99
CA THR A 232 1.00 3.86 11.64
C THR A 232 0.34 4.88 12.55
N ARG A 233 1.16 5.71 13.24
CA ARG A 233 0.66 6.73 14.16
C ARG A 233 -0.20 7.78 13.46
N GLY A 234 -1.16 8.33 14.20
CA GLY A 234 -2.05 9.39 13.70
C GLY A 234 -3.06 8.94 12.64
N THR A 235 -3.10 7.64 12.31
CA THR A 235 -4.02 7.10 11.30
C THR A 235 -4.96 6.06 11.89
N ARG A 236 -6.17 5.97 11.34
CA ARG A 236 -7.14 4.97 11.79
C ARG A 236 -6.74 3.58 11.27
N PRO A 237 -6.96 2.50 12.05
CA PRO A 237 -6.79 1.15 11.56
C PRO A 237 -7.58 0.95 10.25
N GLY A 238 -6.89 0.58 9.16
CA GLY A 238 -7.49 0.37 7.84
C GLY A 238 -7.31 1.51 6.82
N GLU A 239 -6.85 2.71 7.22
CA GLU A 239 -6.53 3.80 6.28
C GLU A 239 -5.31 3.49 5.40
N GLY A 240 -4.48 2.53 5.80
CA GLY A 240 -3.38 2.00 4.99
C GLY A 240 -2.21 2.97 4.82
N ALA A 241 -2.05 3.98 5.68
CA ALA A 241 -0.91 4.88 5.61
C ALA A 241 0.42 4.16 5.92
N PHE A 242 1.49 4.59 5.25
CA PHE A 242 2.84 4.07 5.50
C PHE A 242 3.57 4.89 6.56
N ALA A 243 4.13 4.22 7.55
CA ALA A 243 5.09 4.79 8.47
C ALA A 243 6.38 5.21 7.73
N ALA A 244 7.20 6.06 8.34
CA ALA A 244 8.47 6.57 7.82
C ALA A 244 8.39 7.39 6.52
N THR A 245 7.19 7.81 6.08
CA THR A 245 7.02 8.59 4.84
C THR A 245 7.85 9.87 4.82
N GLN A 246 7.97 10.57 5.95
CA GLN A 246 8.76 11.80 6.08
C GLN A 246 10.25 11.54 6.35
N ALA A 247 10.60 10.39 6.93
CA ALA A 247 11.98 10.02 7.21
C ALA A 247 12.73 9.60 5.93
N TRP A 248 12.05 8.91 5.03
CA TRP A 248 12.64 8.38 3.79
C TRP A 248 13.39 9.42 2.94
N PRO A 249 12.78 10.55 2.52
CA PRO A 249 13.48 11.51 1.67
C PRO A 249 14.69 12.14 2.40
N VAL A 250 14.63 12.29 3.73
CA VAL A 250 15.76 12.81 4.51
C VAL A 250 16.93 11.82 4.48
N LEU A 251 16.67 10.53 4.70
CA LEU A 251 17.70 9.48 4.64
C LEU A 251 18.31 9.37 3.23
N TYR A 252 17.49 9.52 2.20
CA TYR A 252 17.99 9.58 0.82
C TYR A 252 18.87 10.81 0.58
N ASP A 253 18.40 12.01 0.94
CA ASP A 253 19.13 13.26 0.71
C ASP A 253 20.39 13.38 1.59
N MET A 254 20.46 12.65 2.71
CA MET A 254 21.67 12.44 3.53
C MET A 254 22.73 11.56 2.86
N GLY A 255 22.35 10.79 1.83
CA GLY A 255 23.21 9.76 1.22
C GLY A 255 23.23 8.44 1.99
N GLN A 256 22.36 8.25 2.99
CA GLN A 256 22.23 6.96 3.69
C GLN A 256 21.69 5.87 2.77
N PHE A 257 20.86 6.24 1.79
CA PHE A 257 20.39 5.33 0.75
C PHE A 257 21.17 5.54 -0.55
N PRO A 258 21.46 4.45 -1.29
CA PRO A 258 22.16 4.57 -2.57
C PRO A 258 21.31 5.34 -3.59
N VAL A 259 21.97 5.95 -4.57
CA VAL A 259 21.31 6.70 -5.66
C VAL A 259 20.35 5.83 -6.49
N SER A 260 20.54 4.50 -6.48
CA SER A 260 19.63 3.55 -7.11
C SER A 260 18.30 3.37 -6.36
N ALA A 261 18.23 3.75 -5.08
CA ALA A 261 16.99 3.70 -4.32
C ALA A 261 16.06 4.87 -4.72
N PRO A 262 14.73 4.69 -4.66
CA PRO A 262 13.83 5.81 -4.93
C PRO A 262 13.97 6.93 -3.90
N ARG A 263 13.88 8.18 -4.37
CA ARG A 263 13.95 9.36 -3.49
C ARG A 263 12.79 9.48 -2.48
N THR A 264 11.67 8.79 -2.72
CA THR A 264 10.52 8.82 -1.80
C THR A 264 9.97 7.43 -1.53
N LEU A 265 9.46 7.22 -0.31
CA LEU A 265 8.80 5.97 0.08
C LEU A 265 7.61 5.65 -0.82
N ARG A 266 6.88 6.67 -1.30
CA ARG A 266 5.75 6.47 -2.21
C ARG A 266 6.17 5.76 -3.48
N VAL A 267 7.30 6.16 -4.08
CA VAL A 267 7.83 5.51 -5.28
C VAL A 267 8.33 4.10 -4.95
N ALA A 268 9.05 3.94 -3.82
CA ALA A 268 9.53 2.63 -3.36
C ALA A 268 8.41 1.60 -3.11
N VAL A 269 7.27 2.05 -2.60
CA VAL A 269 6.09 1.21 -2.38
C VAL A 269 5.31 0.94 -3.66
N THR A 270 5.40 1.84 -4.64
CA THR A 270 4.65 1.71 -5.90
C THR A 270 5.23 0.55 -6.68
N LYS A 271 4.70 -0.65 -6.42
CA LYS A 271 4.88 -1.81 -7.28
C LYS A 271 4.37 -1.39 -8.66
N GLY A 272 5.23 -1.45 -9.66
CA GLY A 272 4.84 -1.10 -11.02
C GLY A 272 3.83 -2.07 -11.61
N GLN A 273 3.73 -2.08 -12.93
CA GLN A 273 2.87 -3.01 -13.65
C GLN A 273 3.22 -4.45 -13.28
N ARG A 274 2.21 -5.23 -12.89
CA ARG A 274 2.39 -6.65 -12.60
C ARG A 274 2.61 -7.40 -13.88
N SER A 275 3.48 -8.40 -13.86
CA SER A 275 3.58 -9.32 -15.00
C SER A 275 2.26 -10.07 -15.21
N ILE A 276 2.07 -10.66 -16.39
CA ILE A 276 0.85 -11.41 -16.70
C ILE A 276 0.68 -12.62 -15.77
N SER A 277 1.77 -13.28 -15.40
CA SER A 277 1.76 -14.34 -14.38
C SER A 277 1.30 -13.81 -13.03
N GLU A 278 1.84 -12.69 -12.56
CA GLU A 278 1.42 -12.05 -11.30
C GLU A 278 -0.04 -11.58 -11.31
N LEU A 279 -0.56 -11.16 -12.47
CA LEU A 279 -1.97 -10.80 -12.65
C LEU A 279 -2.91 -12.00 -12.47
N VAL A 280 -2.48 -13.20 -12.82
CA VAL A 280 -3.25 -14.44 -12.59
C VAL A 280 -3.01 -14.99 -11.18
N ASP A 281 -1.75 -15.04 -10.74
CA ASP A 281 -1.33 -15.65 -9.47
C ASP A 281 -1.92 -14.97 -8.24
N ARG A 282 -2.20 -13.67 -8.31
CA ARG A 282 -2.88 -12.94 -7.24
C ARG A 282 -4.24 -13.56 -6.86
N HIS A 283 -4.84 -14.34 -7.75
CA HIS A 283 -6.14 -14.99 -7.54
C HIS A 283 -6.03 -16.41 -6.97
N ARG A 284 -4.81 -16.94 -6.82
CA ARG A 284 -4.50 -18.22 -6.16
C ARG A 284 -5.38 -19.37 -6.67
N LEU A 285 -5.36 -19.60 -7.98
CA LEU A 285 -6.06 -20.72 -8.61
C LEU A 285 -5.49 -22.04 -8.10
N ARG A 286 -6.34 -23.02 -7.83
CA ARG A 286 -5.92 -24.36 -7.36
C ARG A 286 -5.41 -25.22 -8.49
N ASN A 287 -6.06 -25.16 -9.66
CA ASN A 287 -5.67 -25.90 -10.84
C ASN A 287 -4.53 -25.16 -11.56
N THR A 288 -3.32 -25.71 -11.46
CA THR A 288 -2.10 -25.12 -12.05
C THR A 288 -2.12 -25.18 -13.57
N GLU A 289 -2.70 -26.22 -14.18
CA GLU A 289 -2.75 -26.34 -15.64
C GLU A 289 -3.64 -25.25 -16.26
N VAL A 290 -4.81 -24.99 -15.66
CA VAL A 290 -5.69 -23.92 -16.14
C VAL A 290 -5.12 -22.55 -15.81
N ARG A 291 -4.40 -22.40 -14.70
CA ARG A 291 -3.61 -21.20 -14.43
C ARG A 291 -2.62 -20.92 -15.56
N ASP A 292 -1.86 -21.93 -15.98
CA ASP A 292 -0.85 -21.78 -17.03
C ASP A 292 -1.49 -21.48 -18.39
N LEU A 293 -2.63 -22.12 -18.70
CA LEU A 293 -3.45 -21.76 -19.86
C LEU A 293 -3.85 -20.29 -19.87
N LEU A 294 -4.34 -19.77 -18.74
CA LEU A 294 -4.78 -18.38 -18.64
C LEU A 294 -3.59 -17.42 -18.80
N VAL A 295 -2.43 -17.74 -18.25
CA VAL A 295 -1.20 -16.96 -18.44
C VAL A 295 -0.79 -16.95 -19.91
N ASP A 296 -0.78 -18.10 -20.58
CA ASP A 296 -0.46 -18.22 -21.99
C ASP A 296 -1.43 -17.44 -22.89
N TYR A 297 -2.73 -17.59 -22.65
CA TYR A 297 -3.77 -16.87 -23.37
C TYR A 297 -3.64 -15.36 -23.19
N LEU A 298 -3.46 -14.88 -21.96
CA LEU A 298 -3.29 -13.46 -21.66
C LEU A 298 -2.00 -12.91 -22.24
N THR A 299 -0.92 -13.69 -22.27
CA THR A 299 0.36 -13.30 -22.87
C THR A 299 0.22 -13.02 -24.36
N ARG A 300 -0.51 -13.89 -25.09
CA ARG A 300 -0.81 -13.64 -26.49
C ARG A 300 -1.70 -12.40 -26.66
N ARG A 301 -2.79 -12.28 -25.90
CA ARG A 301 -3.73 -11.15 -26.00
C ARG A 301 -3.10 -9.80 -25.61
N ALA A 302 -2.14 -9.78 -24.69
CA ALA A 302 -1.48 -8.56 -24.24
C ALA A 302 -0.66 -7.86 -25.33
N THR A 303 -0.30 -8.56 -26.42
CA THR A 303 0.36 -7.93 -27.57
C THR A 303 -0.54 -6.95 -28.32
N GLU A 304 -1.85 -7.09 -28.19
CA GLU A 304 -2.87 -6.25 -28.86
C GLU A 304 -3.61 -5.31 -27.89
N LEU A 305 -3.38 -5.44 -26.58
CA LEU A 305 -4.15 -4.78 -25.54
C LEU A 305 -3.26 -3.88 -24.67
N ASP A 306 -3.78 -2.72 -24.28
CA ASP A 306 -3.13 -1.93 -23.23
C ASP A 306 -3.14 -2.68 -21.87
N TYR A 307 -2.29 -2.23 -20.94
CA TYR A 307 -2.16 -2.89 -19.63
C TYR A 307 -3.48 -2.90 -18.86
N ALA A 308 -4.28 -1.83 -18.93
CA ALA A 308 -5.55 -1.76 -18.22
C ALA A 308 -6.52 -2.81 -18.74
N ALA A 309 -6.67 -2.92 -20.05
CA ALA A 309 -7.49 -3.93 -20.71
C ALA A 309 -7.01 -5.36 -20.38
N THR A 310 -5.69 -5.59 -20.39
CA THR A 310 -5.09 -6.88 -19.98
C THR A 310 -5.38 -7.20 -18.51
N GLU A 311 -5.24 -6.24 -17.60
CA GLU A 311 -5.59 -6.42 -16.19
C GLU A 311 -7.08 -6.73 -16.01
N HIS A 312 -7.95 -6.03 -16.75
CA HIS A 312 -9.38 -6.29 -16.75
C HIS A 312 -9.72 -7.70 -17.26
N LEU A 313 -9.09 -8.13 -18.35
CA LEU A 313 -9.27 -9.47 -18.91
C LEU A 313 -8.79 -10.56 -17.93
N ALA A 314 -7.61 -10.39 -17.34
CA ALA A 314 -7.07 -11.30 -16.33
C ALA A 314 -8.02 -11.45 -15.13
N ARG A 315 -8.57 -10.33 -14.64
CA ARG A 315 -9.55 -10.35 -13.54
C ARG A 315 -10.86 -11.05 -13.91
N TYR A 316 -11.33 -10.91 -15.15
CA TYR A 316 -12.53 -11.62 -15.58
C TYR A 316 -12.30 -13.12 -15.68
N LEU A 317 -11.20 -13.55 -16.29
CA LEU A 317 -10.93 -14.97 -16.51
C LEU A 317 -10.47 -15.70 -15.24
N ALA A 318 -9.53 -15.13 -14.49
CA ALA A 318 -8.99 -15.79 -13.31
C ALA A 318 -9.93 -15.67 -12.10
N LEU A 319 -10.37 -14.46 -11.73
CA LEU A 319 -11.18 -14.26 -10.52
C LEU A 319 -12.67 -14.52 -10.73
N THR A 320 -13.25 -13.90 -11.77
CA THR A 320 -14.70 -13.89 -11.94
C THR A 320 -15.22 -15.20 -12.54
N PHE A 321 -14.40 -15.86 -13.35
CA PHE A 321 -14.71 -17.13 -13.96
C PHE A 321 -14.04 -18.28 -13.19
N TRP A 322 -12.76 -18.56 -13.43
CA TRP A 322 -12.17 -19.83 -13.02
C TRP A 322 -12.12 -20.04 -11.52
N LYS A 323 -11.74 -19.03 -10.73
CA LYS A 323 -11.73 -19.13 -9.26
C LYS A 323 -13.10 -19.47 -8.69
N GLN A 324 -14.16 -18.96 -9.32
CA GLN A 324 -15.52 -19.29 -8.92
C GLN A 324 -15.92 -20.68 -9.38
N ILE A 325 -15.49 -21.14 -10.55
CA ILE A 325 -15.67 -22.53 -10.99
C ILE A 325 -15.03 -23.49 -9.98
N GLU A 326 -13.79 -23.26 -9.55
CA GLU A 326 -13.11 -24.07 -8.52
C GLU A 326 -13.83 -24.06 -7.16
N THR A 327 -14.61 -23.02 -6.88
CA THR A 327 -15.40 -22.91 -5.67
C THR A 327 -16.68 -23.73 -5.77
N ILE A 328 -17.30 -23.77 -6.96
CA ILE A 328 -18.53 -24.52 -7.23
C ILE A 328 -18.24 -26.02 -7.43
N ASN A 329 -17.21 -26.34 -8.22
CA ASN A 329 -16.76 -27.69 -8.52
C ASN A 329 -15.22 -27.78 -8.32
N PRO A 330 -14.76 -28.12 -7.10
CA PRO A 330 -13.34 -28.23 -6.79
C PRO A 330 -12.57 -29.26 -7.63
N GLY A 331 -13.26 -30.26 -8.18
CA GLY A 331 -12.68 -31.31 -9.02
C GLY A 331 -12.62 -30.96 -10.51
N GLN A 332 -13.05 -29.77 -10.91
CA GLN A 332 -13.03 -29.37 -12.32
C GLN A 332 -11.58 -29.27 -12.83
N ALA A 333 -11.22 -30.16 -13.76
CA ALA A 333 -9.87 -30.25 -14.32
C ALA A 333 -9.66 -29.38 -15.57
N ASP A 334 -10.73 -29.16 -16.36
CA ASP A 334 -10.63 -28.54 -17.68
C ASP A 334 -11.74 -27.50 -17.96
N LEU A 335 -11.73 -26.92 -19.17
CA LEU A 335 -12.72 -25.94 -19.60
C LEU A 335 -14.09 -26.56 -19.99
N ARG A 336 -14.25 -27.88 -19.94
CA ARG A 336 -15.49 -28.56 -20.30
C ARG A 336 -16.40 -28.66 -19.08
N LEU A 337 -17.19 -27.60 -18.88
CA LEU A 337 -18.09 -27.47 -17.73
C LEU A 337 -19.42 -28.21 -17.94
N ASP A 338 -19.96 -28.80 -16.88
CA ASP A 338 -21.32 -29.34 -16.87
C ASP A 338 -22.38 -28.23 -16.72
N GLU A 339 -23.63 -28.52 -17.10
CA GLU A 339 -24.71 -27.53 -17.12
C GLU A 339 -25.04 -26.97 -15.73
N ASN A 340 -24.91 -27.78 -14.68
CA ASN A 340 -25.19 -27.34 -13.31
C ASN A 340 -24.13 -26.32 -12.87
N THR A 341 -22.85 -26.63 -13.07
CA THR A 341 -21.74 -25.70 -12.78
C THR A 341 -21.89 -24.38 -13.55
N ILE A 342 -22.24 -24.44 -14.84
CA ILE A 342 -22.50 -23.24 -15.66
C ILE A 342 -23.65 -22.41 -15.09
N THR A 343 -24.76 -23.05 -14.73
CA THR A 343 -25.96 -22.39 -14.23
C THR A 343 -25.70 -21.71 -12.90
N THR A 344 -25.09 -22.42 -11.95
CA THR A 344 -24.72 -21.88 -10.63
C THR A 344 -23.75 -20.71 -10.77
N TRP A 345 -22.74 -20.83 -11.65
CA TRP A 345 -21.81 -19.74 -11.89
C TRP A 345 -22.50 -18.50 -12.48
N LYS A 346 -23.39 -18.67 -13.47
CA LYS A 346 -24.17 -17.55 -14.05
C LYS A 346 -25.08 -16.88 -13.04
N GLN A 347 -25.67 -17.62 -12.11
CA GLN A 347 -26.48 -17.07 -11.02
C GLN A 347 -25.61 -16.23 -10.09
N TRP A 348 -24.47 -16.77 -9.65
CA TRP A 348 -23.50 -16.04 -8.83
C TRP A 348 -23.00 -14.76 -9.51
N LEU A 349 -22.74 -14.79 -10.82
CA LEU A 349 -22.24 -13.64 -11.55
C LEU A 349 -23.18 -12.43 -11.50
N ARG A 350 -24.49 -12.66 -11.37
CA ARG A 350 -25.51 -11.60 -11.35
C ARG A 350 -25.52 -10.79 -10.06
N THR A 351 -24.91 -11.28 -8.98
CA THR A 351 -24.90 -10.62 -7.67
C THR A 351 -23.47 -10.27 -7.24
N LEU A 352 -23.35 -9.17 -6.48
CA LEU A 352 -22.14 -8.81 -5.76
C LEU A 352 -22.17 -9.45 -4.37
N PRO A 353 -21.02 -9.59 -3.68
CA PRO A 353 -20.96 -10.15 -2.32
C PRO A 353 -21.90 -9.47 -1.31
N GLY A 354 -22.24 -8.19 -1.50
CA GLY A 354 -23.20 -7.45 -0.67
C GLY A 354 -24.67 -7.62 -1.10
N GLY A 355 -25.02 -8.61 -1.91
CA GLY A 355 -26.38 -8.91 -2.37
C GLY A 355 -26.91 -8.01 -3.49
N GLN A 356 -26.23 -6.92 -3.81
CA GLN A 356 -26.64 -5.99 -4.87
C GLN A 356 -26.47 -6.59 -6.27
N PRO A 357 -27.36 -6.27 -7.24
CA PRO A 357 -27.19 -6.69 -8.63
C PRO A 357 -25.89 -6.15 -9.24
N ARG A 358 -25.14 -7.03 -9.90
CA ARG A 358 -23.94 -6.64 -10.64
C ARG A 358 -24.34 -5.82 -11.87
N LEU A 359 -23.80 -4.61 -11.97
CA LEU A 359 -24.08 -3.72 -13.11
C LEU A 359 -23.40 -4.17 -14.41
N ASN A 360 -22.20 -4.76 -14.31
CA ASN A 360 -21.42 -5.22 -15.45
C ASN A 360 -21.30 -6.75 -15.46
N VAL A 361 -22.38 -7.42 -15.81
CA VAL A 361 -22.42 -8.89 -16.04
C VAL A 361 -21.86 -9.24 -17.41
N ASP A 362 -22.02 -8.32 -18.36
CA ASP A 362 -21.68 -8.53 -19.76
C ASP A 362 -20.17 -8.60 -20.04
N GLY A 363 -19.36 -7.77 -19.36
CA GLY A 363 -17.90 -7.77 -19.53
C GLY A 363 -17.27 -9.16 -19.33
N PRO A 364 -17.48 -9.81 -18.17
CA PRO A 364 -17.04 -11.18 -17.94
C PRO A 364 -17.58 -12.18 -18.98
N MET A 365 -18.87 -12.13 -19.31
CA MET A 365 -19.47 -13.07 -20.29
C MET A 365 -18.84 -12.95 -21.67
N VAL A 366 -18.60 -11.72 -22.16
CA VAL A 366 -17.94 -11.49 -23.45
C VAL A 366 -16.49 -11.99 -23.41
N ALA A 367 -15.74 -11.67 -22.34
CA ALA A 367 -14.36 -12.11 -22.18
C ALA A 367 -14.22 -13.64 -22.19
N ILE A 368 -15.10 -14.35 -21.48
CA ILE A 368 -15.10 -15.82 -21.43
C ILE A 368 -15.50 -16.39 -22.79
N ARG A 369 -16.51 -15.83 -23.45
CA ARG A 369 -16.89 -16.30 -24.80
C ARG A 369 -15.74 -16.13 -25.79
N SER A 370 -15.04 -14.99 -25.75
CA SER A 370 -13.84 -14.75 -26.56
C SER A 370 -12.76 -15.77 -26.27
N LEU A 371 -12.44 -16.07 -25.01
CA LEU A 371 -11.46 -17.11 -24.64
C LEU A 371 -11.77 -18.45 -25.35
N TYR A 372 -13.01 -18.94 -25.23
CA TYR A 372 -13.39 -20.22 -25.84
C TYR A 372 -13.31 -20.19 -27.38
N LEU A 373 -13.74 -19.09 -28.01
CA LEU A 373 -13.68 -18.93 -29.47
C LEU A 373 -12.23 -18.82 -29.98
N ASP A 374 -11.39 -18.09 -29.25
CA ASP A 374 -9.97 -17.93 -29.57
C ASP A 374 -9.27 -19.28 -29.46
N LEU A 375 -9.56 -20.07 -28.42
CA LEU A 375 -9.03 -21.44 -28.29
C LEU A 375 -9.47 -22.36 -29.43
N HIS A 376 -10.74 -22.29 -29.85
CA HIS A 376 -11.22 -23.02 -31.04
C HIS A 376 -10.46 -22.63 -32.30
N THR A 377 -10.15 -21.34 -32.46
CA THR A 377 -9.49 -20.80 -33.65
C THR A 377 -7.99 -21.12 -33.65
N TRP A 378 -7.30 -20.90 -32.52
CA TRP A 378 -5.86 -21.11 -32.39
C TRP A 378 -5.45 -22.58 -32.38
N ALA A 379 -6.32 -23.48 -31.91
CA ALA A 379 -6.06 -24.92 -31.94
C ALA A 379 -5.87 -25.49 -33.35
N ALA A 380 -6.41 -24.84 -34.38
CA ALA A 380 -6.19 -25.26 -35.77
C ALA A 380 -4.75 -24.98 -36.25
N ALA A 381 -4.13 -23.91 -35.75
CA ALA A 381 -2.78 -23.51 -36.14
C ALA A 381 -1.68 -24.08 -35.22
N GLU A 382 -1.97 -24.21 -33.91
CA GLU A 382 -1.05 -24.68 -32.87
C GLU A 382 -1.74 -25.74 -31.97
N PRO A 383 -2.01 -26.94 -32.52
CA PRO A 383 -2.78 -27.97 -31.81
C PRO A 383 -2.08 -28.46 -30.54
N GLU A 384 -0.76 -28.59 -30.55
CA GLU A 384 0.05 -29.00 -29.39
C GLU A 384 -0.12 -28.08 -28.17
N ARG A 385 -0.48 -26.81 -28.39
CA ARG A 385 -0.66 -25.82 -27.34
C ARG A 385 -2.12 -25.67 -26.91
N TRP A 386 -3.04 -25.59 -27.86
CA TRP A 386 -4.42 -25.19 -27.57
C TRP A 386 -5.45 -26.31 -27.70
N ALA A 387 -5.19 -27.39 -28.45
CA ALA A 387 -6.21 -28.41 -28.75
C ALA A 387 -6.77 -29.08 -27.50
N ARG A 388 -5.93 -29.34 -26.49
CA ARG A 388 -6.38 -29.94 -25.22
C ARG A 388 -7.40 -29.09 -24.45
N TRP A 389 -7.45 -27.80 -24.73
CA TRP A 389 -8.28 -26.83 -24.03
C TRP A 389 -9.57 -26.48 -24.76
N VAL A 390 -9.75 -27.01 -25.96
CA VAL A 390 -10.95 -26.76 -26.77
C VAL A 390 -12.17 -27.41 -26.10
N ALA A 391 -13.16 -26.58 -25.76
CA ALA A 391 -14.38 -27.02 -25.09
C ALA A 391 -15.59 -26.19 -25.55
N PRO A 392 -16.83 -26.67 -25.37
CA PRO A 392 -18.02 -25.87 -25.65
C PRO A 392 -18.10 -24.63 -24.77
N SER A 393 -18.39 -23.47 -25.35
CA SER A 393 -18.51 -22.22 -24.58
C SER A 393 -19.70 -22.28 -23.60
N PRO A 394 -19.49 -21.91 -22.31
CA PRO A 394 -20.59 -21.83 -21.35
C PRO A 394 -21.53 -20.65 -21.64
N ILE A 395 -21.17 -19.75 -22.56
CA ILE A 395 -21.94 -18.55 -22.91
C ILE A 395 -22.66 -18.77 -24.24
N ARG A 396 -24.00 -18.94 -24.17
CA ARG A 396 -24.86 -19.13 -25.33
C ARG A 396 -25.25 -17.79 -25.94
N ASP A 397 -25.70 -17.80 -27.20
CA ASP A 397 -26.16 -16.58 -27.89
C ASP A 397 -27.33 -15.91 -27.17
N ALA A 398 -28.17 -16.71 -26.51
CA ALA A 398 -29.27 -16.22 -25.68
C ALA A 398 -28.79 -15.36 -24.50
N ASP A 399 -27.61 -15.63 -23.93
CA ASP A 399 -27.05 -14.87 -22.80
C ASP A 399 -26.66 -13.45 -23.21
N LEU A 400 -26.17 -13.30 -24.45
CA LEU A 400 -25.69 -12.04 -25.02
C LEU A 400 -26.77 -11.28 -25.80
N ARG A 401 -27.95 -11.86 -26.00
CA ARG A 401 -29.03 -11.25 -26.80
C ARG A 401 -29.46 -9.86 -26.30
N LYS A 402 -29.40 -9.62 -24.99
CA LYS A 402 -29.73 -8.31 -24.36
C LYS A 402 -28.52 -7.39 -24.17
N LEU A 403 -27.32 -7.79 -24.61
CA LEU A 403 -26.09 -7.01 -24.48
C LEU A 403 -26.21 -5.59 -25.06
N PRO A 404 -26.72 -5.36 -26.30
CA PRO A 404 -26.80 -4.02 -26.86
C PRO A 404 -27.68 -3.09 -26.01
N VAL A 405 -28.81 -3.61 -25.52
CA VAL A 405 -29.74 -2.87 -24.64
C VAL A 405 -29.06 -2.51 -23.32
N ARG A 406 -28.33 -3.44 -22.69
CA ARG A 406 -27.61 -3.19 -21.44
C ARG A 406 -26.48 -2.18 -21.61
N ARG A 407 -25.71 -2.26 -22.71
CA ARG A 407 -24.67 -1.27 -23.06
C ARG A 407 -25.26 0.12 -23.26
N ARG A 408 -26.38 0.23 -24.00
CA ARG A 408 -27.08 1.50 -24.20
C ARG A 408 -27.51 2.11 -22.85
N ARG A 409 -28.13 1.33 -21.96
CA ARG A 409 -28.50 1.79 -20.61
C ARG A 409 -27.30 2.20 -19.75
N LEU A 410 -26.14 1.57 -19.92
CA LEU A 410 -24.92 1.99 -19.25
C LEU A 410 -24.43 3.35 -19.77
N GLN A 411 -24.40 3.52 -21.09
CA GLN A 411 -24.04 4.79 -21.72
C GLN A 411 -25.01 5.92 -21.34
N GLU A 412 -26.31 5.64 -21.32
CA GLU A 412 -27.34 6.60 -20.87
C GLU A 412 -27.08 7.05 -19.43
N ARG A 413 -26.78 6.11 -18.51
CA ARG A 413 -26.43 6.45 -17.12
C ARG A 413 -25.13 7.23 -17.01
N MET A 414 -24.12 6.90 -17.80
CA MET A 414 -22.87 7.67 -17.85
C MET A 414 -23.13 9.09 -18.34
N ALA A 415 -23.85 9.24 -19.45
CA ALA A 415 -24.22 10.53 -20.01
C ALA A 415 -25.08 11.36 -19.05
N HIS A 416 -26.01 10.74 -18.32
CA HIS A 416 -26.81 11.40 -17.29
C HIS A 416 -25.93 11.95 -16.17
N ARG A 417 -25.04 11.13 -15.59
CA ARG A 417 -24.10 11.60 -14.55
C ARG A 417 -23.20 12.72 -15.06
N THR A 418 -22.74 12.64 -16.31
CA THR A 418 -21.96 13.71 -16.91
C THR A 418 -22.79 14.99 -17.00
N ARG A 419 -24.04 14.93 -17.50
CA ARG A 419 -24.93 16.11 -17.55
C ARG A 419 -25.20 16.72 -16.19
N GLU A 420 -25.40 15.92 -15.15
CA GLU A 420 -25.61 16.42 -13.78
C GLU A 420 -24.35 17.05 -13.16
N ARG A 421 -23.17 16.47 -13.43
CA ARG A 421 -21.91 16.89 -12.77
C ARG A 421 -21.13 17.94 -13.56
N GLN A 422 -21.26 17.98 -14.87
CA GLN A 422 -20.51 18.89 -15.74
C GLN A 422 -20.73 20.37 -15.37
N PRO A 423 -21.96 20.84 -15.05
CA PRO A 423 -22.18 22.22 -14.60
C PRO A 423 -21.49 22.56 -13.27
N LEU A 424 -21.12 21.56 -12.47
CA LEU A 424 -20.42 21.76 -11.19
C LEU A 424 -18.90 21.91 -11.37
N LEU A 425 -18.35 21.56 -12.54
CA LEU A 425 -16.90 21.61 -12.79
C LEU A 425 -16.30 23.01 -12.60
N PRO A 426 -16.91 24.12 -13.08
CA PRO A 426 -16.36 25.45 -12.86
C PRO A 426 -16.30 25.83 -11.37
N ILE A 427 -17.31 25.44 -10.57
CA ILE A 427 -17.35 25.67 -9.13
C ILE A 427 -16.21 24.93 -8.45
N LEU A 428 -16.03 23.65 -8.81
CA LEU A 428 -15.00 22.79 -8.24
C LEU A 428 -13.59 23.26 -8.62
N SER A 429 -13.40 23.66 -9.88
CA SER A 429 -12.16 24.25 -10.38
C SER A 429 -11.86 25.58 -9.70
N GLY A 430 -12.86 26.44 -9.53
CA GLY A 430 -12.74 27.71 -8.81
C GLY A 430 -12.29 27.47 -7.38
N HIS A 431 -12.97 26.60 -6.64
CA HIS A 431 -12.60 26.27 -5.27
C HIS A 431 -11.16 25.72 -5.14
N VAL A 432 -10.75 24.82 -6.03
CA VAL A 432 -9.37 24.28 -6.02
C VAL A 432 -8.36 25.37 -6.34
N ASN A 433 -8.65 26.22 -7.32
CA ASN A 433 -7.76 27.31 -7.72
C ASN A 433 -7.63 28.39 -6.63
N ASP A 434 -8.74 28.78 -6.01
CA ASP A 434 -8.78 29.72 -4.89
C ASP A 434 -8.01 29.16 -3.69
N HIS A 435 -8.22 27.88 -3.37
CA HIS A 435 -7.48 27.22 -2.31
C HIS A 435 -5.97 27.16 -2.63
N TRP A 436 -5.60 26.82 -3.86
CA TRP A 436 -4.20 26.80 -4.27
C TRP A 436 -3.55 28.19 -4.23
N ASN A 437 -4.25 29.22 -4.72
CA ASN A 437 -3.79 30.61 -4.65
C ASN A 437 -3.62 31.05 -3.19
N ASN A 438 -4.60 30.77 -2.32
CA ASN A 438 -4.51 31.10 -0.90
C ASN A 438 -3.31 30.41 -0.23
N MET A 439 -3.12 29.11 -0.46
CA MET A 439 -1.97 28.37 0.07
C MET A 439 -0.65 28.89 -0.48
N ARG A 440 -0.61 29.27 -1.76
CA ARG A 440 0.58 29.83 -2.39
C ARG A 440 0.92 31.22 -1.85
N THR A 441 -0.07 32.09 -1.68
CA THR A 441 0.11 33.39 -1.04
C THR A 441 0.63 33.24 0.38
N LEU A 442 0.08 32.29 1.16
CA LEU A 442 0.59 32.00 2.50
C LEU A 442 2.02 31.47 2.49
N LEU A 443 2.36 30.60 1.53
CA LEU A 443 3.71 30.08 1.36
C LEU A 443 4.70 31.18 0.96
N ASP A 444 4.33 32.04 0.03
CA ASP A 444 5.19 33.13 -0.43
C ASP A 444 5.36 34.18 0.68
N ALA A 445 4.30 34.47 1.45
CA ALA A 445 4.38 35.32 2.64
C ALA A 445 5.29 34.70 3.72
N THR A 446 5.17 33.40 4.02
CA THR A 446 6.07 32.74 4.99
C THR A 446 7.50 32.61 4.50
N ARG A 447 7.75 32.54 3.18
CA ARG A 447 9.10 32.56 2.61
C ARG A 447 9.74 33.94 2.64
N ALA A 448 8.93 35.00 2.67
CA ALA A 448 9.40 36.37 2.72
C ALA A 448 9.75 36.83 4.15
N VAL A 449 9.46 36.00 5.16
CA VAL A 449 9.69 36.30 6.59
C VAL A 449 10.74 35.32 7.13
N ASP A 450 11.62 35.80 8.00
CA ASP A 450 12.66 34.98 8.62
C ASP A 450 12.07 33.96 9.61
N ILE A 451 12.79 32.86 9.85
CA ILE A 451 12.33 31.80 10.75
C ILE A 451 12.17 32.35 12.17
N GLY A 452 10.93 32.58 12.61
CA GLY A 452 10.60 33.01 13.98
C GLY A 452 9.66 34.21 14.09
N GLU A 453 9.40 34.90 12.98
CA GLU A 453 8.31 35.87 12.79
C GLU A 453 7.19 35.26 11.94
#